data_AF-A0A1F9ND81-F1
#
_entry.id   AF-A0A1F9ND81-F1
#
_cell.length_a   1.000
_cell.length_b   1.000
_cell.length_c   1.000
_cell.angle_alpha   90.00
_cell.angle_beta   90.00
_cell.angle_gamma   90.00
#
_symmetry.space_group_name_H-M   'P 1'
#
loop_
_entity.id
_entity.type
_entity.pdbx_description
1 polymer ?
#
loop_
_entity_poly.entity_id
_entity_poly.type
_entity_poly.pdbx_seq_one_letter_code
_entity_poly.pdbx_strand_id
1 'polypeptide(L)'
;MILRPLRVLPLLLFGHTVLANNTTAEIDGLLNTMAASDGDVYLRARNALVDLDSAILKARVAQSKWNAETWDVDVAAATAYAWQQERPLCQRAYKLTGLSPAIYSRNRRGVPEVGRELQRLGDVAPVLAEIYTRKVAYPFAETHAYPRHLDPEQQRAKETAALRIGILFALGRSQHPLGPLLFTRVMIDQTTFEPERRAAAIALGETANIAPLSPLPQLTALARDQGASAWLRGGAVIGVAKAGRQNPEESLRELTTLLGQSDLQRSVISGLAILGASSGNGSEKLRSQISSLLITLLTGDLGPQHGAAVAEAIVVVGHDSATAALAELANDPLIPTPVRERVHDAQRILEISLSRKK
;
A
#
# COMPACT_ATOMS: atom_id res chain seq x y z
N MET A 1 -21.33 -24.10 -79.29
CA MET A 1 -20.29 -23.63 -78.35
C MET A 1 -20.96 -23.46 -77.00
N ILE A 2 -20.81 -24.43 -76.10
CA ILE A 2 -21.50 -24.46 -74.80
C ILE A 2 -20.44 -24.23 -73.71
N LEU A 3 -20.49 -23.07 -73.06
CA LEU A 3 -19.62 -22.71 -71.95
C LEU A 3 -20.11 -23.41 -70.67
N ARG A 4 -19.25 -24.24 -70.07
CA ARG A 4 -19.46 -24.85 -68.75
C ARG A 4 -19.06 -23.86 -67.64
N PRO A 5 -19.78 -23.79 -66.51
CA PRO A 5 -19.33 -23.03 -65.35
C PRO A 5 -18.31 -23.84 -64.54
N LEU A 6 -17.17 -23.21 -64.23
CA LEU A 6 -16.22 -23.69 -63.23
C LEU A 6 -16.85 -23.62 -61.84
N ARG A 7 -17.03 -24.77 -61.20
CA ARG A 7 -17.35 -24.88 -59.78
C ARG A 7 -16.07 -24.65 -58.98
N VAL A 8 -16.02 -23.54 -58.25
CA VAL A 8 -15.00 -23.27 -57.22
C VAL A 8 -15.35 -24.12 -56.00
N LEU A 9 -14.43 -25.00 -55.59
CA LEU A 9 -14.50 -25.74 -54.33
C LEU A 9 -14.31 -24.78 -53.15
N PRO A 10 -15.13 -24.85 -52.09
CA PRO A 10 -14.77 -24.26 -50.80
C PRO A 10 -13.74 -25.18 -50.12
N LEU A 11 -12.50 -24.71 -50.01
CA LEU A 11 -11.49 -25.37 -49.17
C LEU A 11 -11.91 -25.19 -47.70
N LEU A 12 -12.22 -26.30 -47.05
CA LEU A 12 -12.61 -26.40 -45.64
C LEU A 12 -11.49 -25.90 -44.71
N LEU A 13 -11.64 -24.68 -44.19
CA LEU A 13 -10.96 -24.18 -42.98
C LEU A 13 -11.56 -24.85 -41.73
N PHE A 14 -11.25 -26.12 -41.47
CA PHE A 14 -11.75 -26.84 -40.28
C PHE A 14 -10.64 -27.39 -39.37
N GLY A 15 -9.38 -27.00 -39.58
CA GLY A 15 -8.24 -27.52 -38.80
C GLY A 15 -7.78 -26.66 -37.62
N HIS A 16 -8.24 -25.43 -37.45
CA HIS A 16 -7.69 -24.50 -36.45
C HIS A 16 -8.53 -24.38 -35.17
N THR A 17 -9.80 -24.76 -35.22
CA THR A 17 -10.73 -24.64 -34.10
C THR A 17 -10.56 -25.74 -33.04
N VAL A 18 -10.06 -26.92 -33.41
CA VAL A 18 -9.94 -28.05 -32.46
C VAL A 18 -8.69 -27.94 -31.58
N LEU A 19 -7.57 -27.41 -32.10
CA LEU A 19 -6.34 -27.23 -31.32
C LEU A 19 -6.44 -26.07 -30.32
N ALA A 20 -7.04 -24.94 -30.72
CA ALA A 20 -7.22 -23.77 -29.85
C ALA A 20 -8.12 -24.05 -28.63
N ASN A 21 -9.12 -24.92 -28.78
CA ASN A 21 -10.03 -25.28 -27.69
C ASN A 21 -9.35 -26.11 -26.58
N ASN A 22 -8.43 -27.00 -26.94
CA ASN A 22 -7.69 -27.80 -25.95
C ASN A 22 -6.71 -26.95 -25.15
N THR A 23 -6.01 -26.01 -25.79
CA THR A 23 -5.08 -25.10 -25.11
C THR A 23 -5.80 -24.15 -24.14
N THR A 24 -7.00 -23.69 -24.50
CA THR A 24 -7.78 -22.80 -23.61
C THR A 24 -8.27 -23.54 -22.36
N ALA A 25 -8.80 -24.76 -22.52
CA ALA A 25 -9.23 -25.60 -21.41
C ALA A 25 -8.07 -25.99 -20.48
N GLU A 26 -6.88 -26.25 -21.03
CA GLU A 26 -5.65 -26.51 -20.27
C GLU A 26 -5.22 -25.28 -19.45
N ILE A 27 -5.20 -24.09 -20.07
CA ILE A 27 -4.86 -22.83 -19.39
C ILE A 27 -5.84 -22.57 -18.23
N ASP A 28 -7.14 -22.68 -18.46
CA ASP A 28 -8.15 -22.49 -17.42
C ASP A 28 -7.98 -23.51 -16.28
N GLY A 29 -7.67 -24.77 -16.60
CA GLY A 29 -7.35 -25.80 -15.62
C GLY A 29 -6.15 -25.45 -14.74
N LEU A 30 -5.06 -24.95 -15.34
CA LEU A 30 -3.86 -24.53 -14.61
C LEU A 30 -4.10 -23.27 -13.79
N LEU A 31 -4.84 -22.29 -14.31
CA LEU A 31 -5.19 -21.06 -13.59
C LEU A 31 -6.08 -21.38 -12.38
N ASN A 32 -7.07 -22.26 -12.53
CA ASN A 32 -7.89 -22.74 -11.42
C ASN A 32 -7.04 -23.50 -10.39
N THR A 33 -6.07 -24.29 -10.84
CA THR A 33 -5.11 -24.97 -9.96
C THR A 33 -4.29 -23.95 -9.15
N MET A 34 -3.74 -22.91 -9.80
CA MET A 34 -3.04 -21.83 -9.10
C MET A 34 -3.96 -21.07 -8.13
N ALA A 35 -5.21 -20.81 -8.50
CA ALA A 35 -6.16 -20.10 -7.66
C ALA A 35 -6.53 -20.88 -6.39
N ALA A 36 -6.56 -22.22 -6.46
CA ALA A 36 -6.99 -23.10 -5.39
C ALA A 36 -5.86 -23.76 -4.57
N SER A 37 -4.59 -23.52 -4.94
CA SER A 37 -3.45 -24.18 -4.30
C SER A 37 -2.38 -23.20 -3.80
N ASP A 38 -1.49 -23.72 -2.96
CA ASP A 38 -0.33 -23.05 -2.38
C ASP A 38 0.94 -23.90 -2.63
N GLY A 39 2.11 -23.33 -2.33
CA GLY A 39 3.39 -24.07 -2.30
C GLY A 39 3.77 -24.75 -3.61
N ASP A 40 4.23 -26.01 -3.55
CA ASP A 40 4.78 -26.72 -4.72
C ASP A 40 3.74 -27.01 -5.81
N VAL A 41 2.48 -27.26 -5.43
CA VAL A 41 1.40 -27.48 -6.39
C VAL A 41 1.17 -26.20 -7.20
N TYR A 42 1.11 -25.06 -6.50
CA TYR A 42 1.01 -23.75 -7.12
C TYR A 42 2.19 -23.46 -8.05
N LEU A 43 3.43 -23.69 -7.59
CA LEU A 43 4.64 -23.42 -8.37
C LEU A 43 4.73 -24.26 -9.64
N ARG A 44 4.32 -25.54 -9.58
CA ARG A 44 4.25 -26.40 -10.78
C ARG A 44 3.23 -25.89 -11.78
N ALA A 45 2.03 -25.52 -11.34
CA ALA A 45 1.01 -24.98 -12.22
C ALA A 45 1.44 -23.64 -12.86
N ARG A 46 2.07 -22.75 -12.08
CA ARG A 46 2.64 -21.50 -12.59
C ARG A 46 3.71 -21.73 -13.65
N ASN A 47 4.68 -22.61 -13.38
CA ASN A 47 5.76 -22.87 -14.33
C ASN A 47 5.22 -23.50 -15.62
N ALA A 48 4.24 -24.41 -15.52
CA ALA A 48 3.56 -24.95 -16.69
C ALA A 48 2.90 -23.85 -17.53
N LEU A 49 2.16 -22.91 -16.91
CA LEU A 49 1.58 -21.76 -17.63
C LEU A 49 2.63 -20.84 -18.25
N VAL A 50 3.75 -20.60 -17.56
CA VAL A 50 4.84 -19.76 -18.07
C VAL A 50 5.45 -20.34 -19.35
N ASP A 51 5.43 -21.66 -19.51
CA ASP A 51 5.96 -22.34 -20.68
C ASP A 51 4.94 -22.43 -21.86
N LEU A 52 3.68 -22.00 -21.67
CA LEU A 52 2.64 -21.97 -22.71
C LEU A 52 2.67 -20.67 -23.56
N ASP A 53 1.87 -20.64 -24.63
CA ASP A 53 1.75 -19.49 -25.54
C ASP A 53 1.29 -18.20 -24.81
N SER A 54 2.17 -17.18 -24.87
CA SER A 54 1.96 -15.86 -24.29
C SER A 54 0.73 -15.11 -24.81
N ALA A 55 0.25 -15.40 -26.03
CA ALA A 55 -0.85 -14.65 -26.63
C ALA A 55 -2.18 -14.88 -25.90
N ILE A 56 -2.47 -16.13 -25.50
CA ILE A 56 -3.69 -16.48 -24.79
C ILE A 56 -3.65 -15.92 -23.37
N LEU A 57 -2.52 -16.04 -22.69
CA LEU A 57 -2.37 -15.53 -21.33
C LEU A 57 -2.45 -14.00 -21.28
N LYS A 58 -1.86 -13.31 -22.26
CA LYS A 58 -2.01 -11.85 -22.44
C LYS A 58 -3.48 -11.46 -22.64
N ALA A 59 -4.21 -12.18 -23.49
CA ALA A 59 -5.63 -11.93 -23.71
C ALA A 59 -6.45 -12.14 -22.42
N ARG A 60 -6.12 -13.19 -21.63
CA ARG A 60 -6.78 -13.47 -20.36
C ARG A 60 -6.56 -12.36 -19.33
N VAL A 61 -5.34 -11.83 -19.22
CA VAL A 61 -5.00 -10.71 -18.33
C VAL A 61 -5.69 -9.43 -18.79
N ALA A 62 -5.77 -9.17 -20.09
CA ALA A 62 -6.48 -8.02 -20.64
C ALA A 62 -8.00 -8.06 -20.35
N GLN A 63 -8.56 -9.25 -20.14
CA GLN A 63 -9.97 -9.48 -19.79
C GLN A 63 -10.23 -9.54 -18.28
N SER A 64 -9.20 -9.38 -17.44
CA SER A 64 -9.34 -9.43 -15.98
C SER A 64 -10.30 -8.34 -15.49
N LYS A 65 -11.23 -8.75 -14.63
CA LYS A 65 -12.28 -7.88 -14.09
C LYS A 65 -11.88 -7.27 -12.77
N TRP A 66 -10.90 -7.87 -12.08
CA TRP A 66 -10.40 -7.39 -10.79
C TRP A 66 -11.54 -7.14 -9.80
N ASN A 67 -12.36 -8.18 -9.57
CA ASN A 67 -13.46 -8.15 -8.60
C ASN A 67 -13.33 -9.32 -7.61
N ALA A 68 -14.14 -9.32 -6.55
CA ALA A 68 -14.03 -10.30 -5.48
C ALA A 68 -14.17 -11.77 -5.95
N GLU A 69 -14.98 -12.01 -6.98
CA GLU A 69 -15.29 -13.35 -7.52
C GLU A 69 -14.14 -13.93 -8.36
N THR A 70 -13.47 -13.06 -9.11
CA THR A 70 -12.44 -13.47 -10.10
C THR A 70 -11.01 -13.21 -9.62
N TRP A 71 -10.85 -12.56 -8.47
CA TRP A 71 -9.56 -12.06 -7.98
C TRP A 71 -8.46 -13.11 -7.97
N ASP A 72 -8.72 -14.30 -7.43
CA ASP A 72 -7.70 -15.34 -7.28
C ASP A 72 -7.18 -15.85 -8.63
N VAL A 73 -8.08 -16.01 -9.60
CA VAL A 73 -7.77 -16.44 -10.96
C VAL A 73 -7.09 -15.31 -11.76
N ASP A 74 -7.55 -14.07 -11.61
CA ASP A 74 -6.96 -12.90 -12.28
C ASP A 74 -5.54 -12.62 -11.76
N VAL A 75 -5.30 -12.76 -10.45
CA VAL A 75 -3.94 -12.69 -9.87
C VAL A 75 -3.07 -13.83 -10.39
N ALA A 76 -3.57 -15.06 -10.48
CA ALA A 76 -2.83 -16.19 -11.04
C ALA A 76 -2.41 -15.92 -12.50
N ALA A 77 -3.34 -15.46 -13.34
CA ALA A 77 -3.09 -15.13 -14.73
C ALA A 77 -2.05 -14.02 -14.88
N ALA A 78 -2.22 -12.91 -14.16
CA ALA A 78 -1.29 -11.78 -14.21
C ALA A 78 0.10 -12.15 -13.65
N THR A 79 0.17 -13.03 -12.65
CA THR A 79 1.43 -13.54 -12.12
C THR A 79 2.17 -14.38 -13.14
N ALA A 80 1.50 -15.38 -13.73
CA ALA A 80 2.10 -16.21 -14.77
C ALA A 80 2.57 -15.35 -15.96
N TYR A 81 1.77 -14.37 -16.38
CA TYR A 81 2.13 -13.45 -17.45
C TYR A 81 3.35 -12.59 -17.09
N ALA A 82 3.42 -12.05 -15.87
CA ALA A 82 4.58 -11.30 -15.39
C ALA A 82 5.85 -12.17 -15.40
N TRP A 83 5.77 -13.44 -15.01
CA TRP A 83 6.89 -14.38 -15.07
C TRP A 83 7.36 -14.70 -16.51
N GLN A 84 6.46 -14.64 -17.50
CA GLN A 84 6.80 -14.76 -18.92
C GLN A 84 7.53 -13.51 -19.44
N GLN A 85 7.00 -12.33 -19.14
CA GLN A 85 7.50 -11.07 -19.71
C GLN A 85 8.75 -10.54 -18.98
N GLU A 86 8.76 -10.64 -17.65
CA GLU A 86 9.67 -9.90 -16.77
C GLU A 86 10.35 -10.85 -15.76
N ARG A 87 10.76 -12.03 -16.21
CA ARG A 87 11.38 -13.07 -15.37
C ARG A 87 12.50 -12.53 -14.44
N PRO A 88 13.43 -11.68 -14.89
CA PRO A 88 14.46 -11.12 -14.01
C PRO A 88 13.90 -10.25 -12.87
N LEU A 89 12.86 -9.45 -13.13
CA LEU A 89 12.22 -8.63 -12.10
C LEU A 89 11.45 -9.50 -11.10
N CYS A 90 10.73 -10.52 -11.59
CA CYS A 90 10.04 -11.48 -10.75
C CYS A 90 11.03 -12.19 -9.81
N GLN A 91 12.16 -12.66 -10.33
CA GLN A 91 13.22 -13.28 -9.51
C GLN A 91 13.80 -12.34 -8.45
N ARG A 92 13.93 -11.04 -8.76
CA ARG A 92 14.41 -10.04 -7.79
C ARG A 92 13.42 -9.85 -6.63
N ALA A 93 12.11 -9.96 -6.86
CA ALA A 93 11.12 -9.90 -5.78
C ALA A 93 11.31 -11.02 -4.72
N TYR A 94 11.88 -12.16 -5.13
CA TYR A 94 12.22 -13.30 -4.25
C TYR A 94 13.63 -13.22 -3.65
N LYS A 95 14.41 -12.18 -3.92
CA LYS A 95 15.80 -12.04 -3.47
C LYS A 95 16.08 -10.65 -2.92
N LEU A 96 15.23 -10.20 -2.01
CA LEU A 96 15.31 -8.86 -1.44
C LEU A 96 16.50 -8.75 -0.48
N THR A 97 17.42 -7.85 -0.81
CA THR A 97 18.58 -7.55 0.02
C THR A 97 18.20 -6.97 1.38
N GLY A 98 17.07 -6.27 1.47
CA GLY A 98 16.54 -5.72 2.72
C GLY A 98 16.14 -6.76 3.78
N LEU A 99 16.03 -8.05 3.41
CA LEU A 99 15.79 -9.17 4.33
C LEU A 99 17.06 -9.92 4.70
N SER A 100 18.22 -9.53 4.19
CA SER A 100 19.47 -10.22 4.52
C SER A 100 19.97 -9.81 5.91
N PRO A 101 20.09 -10.74 6.88
CA PRO A 101 20.63 -10.42 8.20
C PRO A 101 22.02 -9.80 8.14
N ALA A 102 22.87 -10.25 7.21
CA ALA A 102 24.20 -9.71 7.01
C ALA A 102 24.22 -8.23 6.60
N ILE A 103 23.11 -7.74 6.03
CA ILE A 103 22.95 -6.33 5.62
C ILE A 103 22.27 -5.55 6.73
N TYR A 104 21.06 -5.93 7.15
CA TYR A 104 20.30 -5.07 8.06
C TYR A 104 20.88 -5.02 9.48
N SER A 105 21.61 -6.04 9.93
CA SER A 105 22.31 -6.02 11.22
C SER A 105 23.42 -4.97 11.31
N ARG A 106 23.93 -4.49 10.16
CA ARG A 106 24.92 -3.40 10.10
C ARG A 106 24.27 -2.02 10.23
N ASN A 107 22.95 -1.93 10.04
CA ASN A 107 22.23 -0.68 10.19
C ASN A 107 22.02 -0.37 11.67
N ARG A 108 21.99 0.92 12.04
CA ARG A 108 21.83 1.39 13.42
C ARG A 108 20.66 0.74 14.18
N ARG A 109 19.58 0.38 13.48
CA ARG A 109 18.38 -0.22 14.08
C ARG A 109 18.37 -1.75 14.07
N GLY A 110 19.18 -2.40 13.23
CA GLY A 110 19.21 -3.85 13.13
C GLY A 110 17.88 -4.48 12.68
N VAL A 111 17.04 -3.77 11.91
CA VAL A 111 15.71 -4.25 11.47
C VAL A 111 15.64 -4.45 9.97
N PRO A 112 14.91 -5.47 9.47
CA PRO A 112 14.71 -5.67 8.03
C PRO A 112 14.00 -4.47 7.39
N GLU A 113 14.50 -4.04 6.23
CA GLU A 113 14.00 -2.85 5.51
C GLU A 113 13.83 -3.14 4.01
N VAL A 114 12.70 -3.72 3.62
CA VAL A 114 12.41 -4.05 2.21
C VAL A 114 11.55 -3.05 1.46
N GLY A 115 10.81 -2.18 2.17
CA GLY A 115 9.79 -1.34 1.53
C GLY A 115 10.32 -0.48 0.39
N ARG A 116 11.53 0.09 0.56
CA ARG A 116 12.19 0.90 -0.49
C ARG A 116 12.64 0.07 -1.69
N GLU A 117 13.15 -1.14 -1.44
CA GLU A 117 13.60 -2.05 -2.50
C GLU A 117 12.40 -2.52 -3.33
N LEU A 118 11.33 -2.96 -2.67
CA LEU A 118 10.08 -3.38 -3.30
C LEU A 118 9.46 -2.28 -4.17
N GLN A 119 9.46 -1.03 -3.70
CA GLN A 119 8.94 0.11 -4.48
C GLN A 119 9.74 0.44 -5.74
N ARG A 120 11.00 -0.02 -5.82
CA ARG A 120 11.87 0.18 -6.98
C ARG A 120 11.81 -0.96 -7.99
N LEU A 121 11.07 -2.04 -7.70
CA LEU A 121 11.00 -3.21 -8.59
C LEU A 121 10.14 -2.99 -9.84
N GLY A 122 9.45 -1.85 -9.96
CA GLY A 122 8.57 -1.55 -11.11
C GLY A 122 7.23 -2.26 -11.01
N ASP A 123 6.63 -2.58 -12.15
CA ASP A 123 5.32 -3.25 -12.22
C ASP A 123 5.43 -4.76 -11.98
N VAL A 124 5.68 -5.12 -10.72
CA VAL A 124 5.68 -6.51 -10.24
C VAL A 124 4.51 -6.80 -9.31
N ALA A 125 3.45 -5.98 -9.36
CA ALA A 125 2.32 -6.07 -8.44
C ALA A 125 1.70 -7.48 -8.37
N PRO A 126 1.48 -8.21 -9.49
CA PRO A 126 0.95 -9.57 -9.42
C PRO A 126 1.86 -10.53 -8.62
N VAL A 127 3.17 -10.43 -8.80
CA VAL A 127 4.16 -11.26 -8.08
C VAL A 127 4.21 -10.90 -6.60
N LEU A 128 4.05 -9.62 -6.25
CA LEU A 128 3.96 -9.22 -4.84
C LEU A 128 2.69 -9.79 -4.18
N ALA A 129 1.57 -9.82 -4.92
CA ALA A 129 0.34 -10.46 -4.44
C ALA A 129 0.53 -11.98 -4.27
N GLU A 130 1.18 -12.66 -5.22
CA GLU A 130 1.57 -14.07 -5.12
C GLU A 130 2.38 -14.34 -3.83
N ILE A 131 3.46 -13.58 -3.60
CA ILE A 131 4.31 -13.75 -2.41
C ILE A 131 3.49 -13.58 -1.12
N TYR A 132 2.53 -12.66 -1.12
CA TYR A 132 1.71 -12.39 0.05
C TYR A 132 0.68 -13.49 0.33
N THR A 133 0.02 -14.04 -0.69
CA THR A 133 -1.13 -14.94 -0.49
C THR A 133 -0.84 -16.43 -0.62
N ARG A 134 0.15 -16.86 -1.42
CA ARG A 134 0.25 -18.27 -1.86
C ARG A 134 1.11 -19.19 -1.00
N LYS A 135 1.49 -18.72 0.20
CA LYS A 135 2.41 -19.41 1.13
C LYS A 135 3.65 -19.99 0.43
N VAL A 136 4.08 -19.39 -0.67
CA VAL A 136 5.28 -19.80 -1.40
C VAL A 136 6.44 -19.56 -0.44
N ALA A 137 7.24 -20.59 -0.19
CA ALA A 137 8.37 -20.49 0.72
C ALA A 137 9.31 -19.38 0.22
N TYR A 138 9.29 -18.23 0.91
CA TYR A 138 10.23 -17.17 0.62
C TYR A 138 11.62 -17.63 1.08
N PRO A 139 12.67 -17.48 0.25
CA PRO A 139 14.00 -17.96 0.59
C PRO A 139 14.69 -17.04 1.60
N PHE A 140 14.17 -17.00 2.83
CA PHE A 140 14.83 -16.33 3.95
C PHE A 140 16.20 -16.93 4.21
N ALA A 141 17.06 -16.16 4.88
CA ALA A 141 18.38 -16.63 5.26
C ALA A 141 18.31 -17.90 6.13
N GLU A 142 19.29 -18.79 5.94
CA GLU A 142 19.44 -19.97 6.79
C GLU A 142 19.68 -19.55 8.24
N THR A 143 19.28 -20.41 9.19
CA THR A 143 19.34 -20.10 10.64
C THR A 143 20.76 -19.76 11.11
N HIS A 144 21.79 -20.25 10.43
CA HIS A 144 23.19 -20.00 10.77
C HIS A 144 23.68 -18.60 10.35
N ALA A 145 22.90 -17.87 9.55
CA ALA A 145 23.20 -16.50 9.14
C ALA A 145 22.86 -15.45 10.20
N TYR A 146 22.08 -15.81 11.24
CA TYR A 146 21.74 -14.90 12.32
C TYR A 146 22.85 -14.84 13.39
N PRO A 147 23.08 -13.67 14.01
CA PRO A 147 23.93 -13.55 15.19
C PRO A 147 23.53 -14.55 16.29
N ARG A 148 24.51 -15.23 16.92
CA ARG A 148 24.28 -16.31 17.91
C ARG A 148 23.40 -15.96 19.11
N HIS A 149 23.25 -14.67 19.43
CA HIS A 149 22.45 -14.18 20.56
C HIS A 149 20.98 -13.92 20.18
N LEU A 150 20.60 -14.11 18.92
CA LEU A 150 19.24 -13.89 18.44
C LEU A 150 18.56 -15.24 18.20
N ASP A 151 17.30 -15.33 18.62
CA ASP A 151 16.43 -16.45 18.31
C ASP A 151 16.06 -16.44 16.81
N PRO A 152 16.46 -17.45 16.03
CA PRO A 152 16.18 -17.51 14.60
C PRO A 152 14.69 -17.49 14.25
N GLU A 153 13.83 -18.05 15.11
CA GLU A 153 12.38 -18.07 14.86
C GLU A 153 11.79 -16.67 14.97
N GLN A 154 12.17 -15.93 16.03
CA GLN A 154 11.76 -14.54 16.19
C GLN A 154 12.27 -13.64 15.07
N GLN A 155 13.49 -13.86 14.58
CA GLN A 155 14.01 -13.10 13.45
C GLN A 155 13.26 -13.40 12.16
N ARG A 156 12.95 -14.68 11.90
CA ARG A 156 12.13 -15.06 10.76
C ARG A 156 10.72 -14.46 10.83
N ALA A 157 10.11 -14.40 12.01
CA ALA A 157 8.82 -13.73 12.21
C ALA A 157 8.91 -12.22 11.90
N LYS A 158 9.98 -11.55 12.34
CA LYS A 158 10.23 -10.13 12.03
C LYS A 158 10.45 -9.87 10.53
N GLU A 159 11.23 -10.71 9.87
CA GLU A 159 11.47 -10.63 8.43
C GLU A 159 10.19 -10.88 7.63
N THR A 160 9.39 -11.87 8.03
CA THR A 160 8.08 -12.16 7.43
C THR A 160 7.14 -10.97 7.59
N ALA A 161 7.03 -10.39 8.78
CA ALA A 161 6.20 -9.20 9.01
C ALA A 161 6.69 -8.00 8.18
N ALA A 162 8.00 -7.77 8.13
CA ALA A 162 8.59 -6.70 7.34
C ALA A 162 8.34 -6.88 5.82
N LEU A 163 8.44 -8.11 5.32
CA LEU A 163 8.11 -8.47 3.94
C LEU A 163 6.64 -8.18 3.63
N ARG A 164 5.73 -8.70 4.46
CA ARG A 164 4.28 -8.57 4.27
C ARG A 164 3.84 -7.10 4.31
N ILE A 165 4.30 -6.33 5.31
CA ILE A 165 4.04 -4.88 5.38
C ILE A 165 4.67 -4.14 4.20
N GLY A 166 5.90 -4.50 3.82
CA GLY A 166 6.59 -3.91 2.67
C GLY A 166 5.85 -4.11 1.36
N ILE A 167 5.30 -5.31 1.13
CA ILE A 167 4.47 -5.66 -0.02
C ILE A 167 3.22 -4.79 -0.06
N LEU A 168 2.49 -4.67 1.05
CA LEU A 168 1.27 -3.86 1.11
C LEU A 168 1.53 -2.41 0.69
N PHE A 169 2.60 -1.80 1.20
CA PHE A 169 2.97 -0.43 0.80
C PHE A 169 3.48 -0.33 -0.64
N ALA A 170 4.24 -1.32 -1.14
CA ALA A 170 4.69 -1.32 -2.53
C ALA A 170 3.50 -1.44 -3.49
N LEU A 171 2.53 -2.31 -3.17
CA LEU A 171 1.28 -2.45 -3.91
C LEU A 171 0.45 -1.16 -3.88
N GLY A 172 0.33 -0.51 -2.72
CA GLY A 172 -0.40 0.75 -2.59
C GLY A 172 0.16 1.85 -3.51
N ARG A 173 1.49 1.87 -3.67
CA ARG A 173 2.17 2.82 -4.57
C ARG A 173 2.10 2.44 -6.05
N SER A 174 2.01 1.16 -6.37
CA SER A 174 1.94 0.68 -7.76
C SER A 174 0.69 1.14 -8.51
N GLN A 175 -0.37 1.52 -7.79
CA GLN A 175 -1.69 1.84 -8.35
C GLN A 175 -2.28 0.67 -9.19
N HIS A 176 -1.83 -0.57 -8.97
CA HIS A 176 -2.37 -1.72 -9.67
C HIS A 176 -3.78 -2.08 -9.14
N PRO A 177 -4.77 -2.39 -9.99
CA PRO A 177 -6.17 -2.66 -9.59
C PRO A 177 -6.36 -3.84 -8.64
N LEU A 178 -5.36 -4.71 -8.51
CA LEU A 178 -5.37 -5.82 -7.53
C LEU A 178 -5.23 -5.35 -6.08
N GLY A 179 -4.61 -4.19 -5.85
CA GLY A 179 -4.27 -3.67 -4.52
C GLY A 179 -5.48 -3.52 -3.62
N PRO A 180 -6.51 -2.73 -4.01
CA PRO A 180 -7.69 -2.51 -3.18
C PRO A 180 -8.38 -3.79 -2.67
N LEU A 181 -8.45 -4.82 -3.52
CA LEU A 181 -9.06 -6.10 -3.16
C LEU A 181 -8.21 -6.88 -2.16
N LEU A 182 -6.89 -6.93 -2.36
CA LEU A 182 -5.99 -7.54 -1.40
C LEU A 182 -6.07 -6.82 -0.05
N PHE A 183 -6.02 -5.49 -0.03
CA PHE A 183 -6.06 -4.71 1.21
C PHE A 183 -7.37 -4.91 1.95
N THR A 184 -8.50 -4.96 1.23
CA THR A 184 -9.80 -5.27 1.82
C THR A 184 -9.80 -6.66 2.49
N ARG A 185 -9.32 -7.70 1.79
CA ARG A 185 -9.21 -9.06 2.35
C ARG A 185 -8.34 -9.07 3.61
N VAL A 186 -7.19 -8.40 3.57
CA VAL A 186 -6.24 -8.33 4.71
C VAL A 186 -6.85 -7.59 5.91
N MET A 187 -7.56 -6.49 5.69
CA MET A 187 -8.19 -5.73 6.78
C MET A 187 -9.30 -6.51 7.49
N ILE A 188 -10.13 -7.26 6.75
CA ILE A 188 -11.29 -7.98 7.32
C ILE A 188 -10.90 -9.30 7.98
N ASP A 189 -9.79 -9.90 7.58
CA ASP A 189 -9.31 -11.16 8.14
C ASP A 189 -8.77 -10.96 9.57
N GLN A 190 -9.51 -11.45 10.56
CA GLN A 190 -9.13 -11.36 11.97
C GLN A 190 -7.95 -12.26 12.35
N THR A 191 -7.58 -13.21 11.50
CA THR A 191 -6.40 -14.07 11.72
C THR A 191 -5.10 -13.40 11.26
N THR A 192 -5.21 -12.31 10.49
CA THR A 192 -4.06 -11.53 10.02
C THR A 192 -3.45 -10.73 11.16
N PHE A 193 -2.12 -10.71 11.20
CA PHE A 193 -1.32 -9.92 12.15
C PHE A 193 -1.71 -8.43 12.13
N GLU A 194 -2.03 -7.85 13.29
CA GLU A 194 -2.64 -6.52 13.39
C GLU A 194 -1.86 -5.38 12.70
N PRO A 195 -0.51 -5.31 12.78
CA PRO A 195 0.27 -4.34 12.00
C PRO A 195 0.10 -4.45 10.48
N GLU A 196 -0.19 -5.64 9.94
CA GLU A 196 -0.50 -5.81 8.52
C GLU A 196 -1.88 -5.28 8.19
N ARG A 197 -2.89 -5.55 9.03
CA ARG A 197 -4.24 -4.99 8.87
C ARG A 197 -4.20 -3.46 8.86
N ARG A 198 -3.43 -2.88 9.78
CA ARG A 198 -3.15 -1.43 9.81
C ARG A 198 -2.44 -0.96 8.54
N ALA A 199 -1.40 -1.66 8.08
CA ALA A 199 -0.67 -1.30 6.86
C ALA A 199 -1.57 -1.38 5.62
N ALA A 200 -2.47 -2.36 5.54
CA ALA A 200 -3.45 -2.51 4.47
C ALA A 200 -4.44 -1.34 4.44
N ALA A 201 -4.93 -0.88 5.60
CA ALA A 201 -5.79 0.31 5.68
C ALA A 201 -5.07 1.57 5.18
N ILE A 202 -3.78 1.74 5.52
CA ILE A 202 -2.97 2.85 5.02
C ILE A 202 -2.75 2.74 3.50
N ALA A 203 -2.41 1.54 3.01
CA ALA A 203 -2.13 1.26 1.60
C ALA A 203 -3.38 1.43 0.73
N LEU A 204 -4.57 1.08 1.23
CA LEU A 204 -5.84 1.33 0.57
C LEU A 204 -6.09 2.83 0.36
N GLY A 205 -5.66 3.68 1.29
CA GLY A 205 -5.68 5.13 1.08
C GLY A 205 -4.79 5.60 -0.08
N GLU A 206 -3.70 4.88 -0.39
CA GLU A 206 -2.84 5.22 -1.52
C GLU A 206 -3.47 4.88 -2.87
N THR A 207 -4.47 4.01 -2.93
CA THR A 207 -5.10 3.56 -4.19
C THR A 207 -6.23 4.47 -4.66
N ALA A 208 -6.40 5.67 -4.10
CA ALA A 208 -7.52 6.55 -4.45
C ALA A 208 -7.54 7.00 -5.92
N ASN A 209 -6.44 6.88 -6.65
CA ASN A 209 -6.38 7.19 -8.08
C ASN A 209 -6.83 6.02 -8.97
N ILE A 210 -7.12 4.85 -8.40
CA ILE A 210 -7.58 3.68 -9.13
C ILE A 210 -9.10 3.74 -9.25
N ALA A 211 -9.59 4.07 -10.44
CA ALA A 211 -11.02 3.95 -10.75
C ALA A 211 -11.46 2.47 -10.81
N PRO A 212 -12.73 2.15 -10.52
CA PRO A 212 -13.82 3.04 -10.10
C PRO A 212 -14.02 3.14 -8.58
N LEU A 213 -13.21 2.45 -7.78
CA LEU A 213 -13.47 2.28 -6.35
C LEU A 213 -12.78 3.37 -5.53
N SER A 214 -13.56 4.35 -5.06
CA SER A 214 -13.07 5.28 -4.03
C SER A 214 -12.90 4.52 -2.71
N PRO A 215 -11.69 4.51 -2.10
CA PRO A 215 -11.47 3.84 -0.82
C PRO A 215 -12.04 4.64 0.37
N LEU A 216 -12.42 5.91 0.16
CA LEU A 216 -12.75 6.83 1.23
C LEU A 216 -13.95 6.38 2.08
N PRO A 217 -15.10 5.95 1.52
CA PRO A 217 -16.24 5.50 2.35
C PRO A 217 -15.88 4.30 3.25
N GLN A 218 -15.12 3.34 2.72
CA GLN A 218 -14.69 2.16 3.47
C GLN A 218 -13.72 2.52 4.60
N LEU A 219 -12.75 3.40 4.33
CA LEU A 219 -11.78 3.85 5.33
C LEU A 219 -12.44 4.70 6.42
N THR A 220 -13.40 5.57 6.06
CA THR A 220 -14.17 6.36 7.02
C THR A 220 -15.03 5.47 7.92
N ALA A 221 -15.71 4.47 7.34
CA ALA A 221 -16.47 3.50 8.12
C ALA A 221 -15.57 2.75 9.11
N LEU A 222 -14.41 2.27 8.65
CA LEU A 222 -13.45 1.56 9.49
C LEU A 222 -12.84 2.44 10.59
N ALA A 223 -12.56 3.72 10.32
CA ALA A 223 -12.05 4.64 11.34
C ALA A 223 -13.06 4.87 12.49
N ARG A 224 -14.36 4.79 12.19
CA ARG A 224 -15.46 4.98 13.15
C ARG A 224 -15.90 3.71 13.86
N ASP A 225 -15.54 2.54 13.33
CA ASP A 225 -15.94 1.23 13.87
C ASP A 225 -15.34 0.98 15.26
N GLN A 226 -16.17 1.08 16.30
CA GLN A 226 -15.74 0.84 17.69
C GLN A 226 -15.45 -0.64 17.98
N GLY A 227 -15.87 -1.56 17.12
CA GLY A 227 -15.50 -2.98 17.21
C GLY A 227 -14.09 -3.27 16.70
N ALA A 228 -13.52 -2.37 15.89
CA ALA A 228 -12.15 -2.47 15.41
C ALA A 228 -11.15 -1.96 16.45
N SER A 229 -9.93 -2.51 16.44
CA SER A 229 -8.86 -2.05 17.34
C SER A 229 -8.49 -0.59 17.03
N ALA A 230 -8.04 0.15 18.05
CA ALA A 230 -7.51 1.50 17.87
C ALA A 230 -6.32 1.55 16.89
N TRP A 231 -5.55 0.46 16.78
CA TRP A 231 -4.44 0.34 15.82
C TRP A 231 -4.94 0.31 14.37
N LEU A 232 -5.94 -0.51 14.08
CA LEU A 232 -6.53 -0.61 12.75
C LEU A 232 -7.27 0.67 12.38
N ARG A 233 -8.12 1.18 13.28
CA ARG A 233 -8.80 2.48 13.12
C ARG A 233 -7.80 3.59 12.87
N GLY A 234 -6.70 3.63 13.63
CA GLY A 234 -5.62 4.58 13.43
C GLY A 234 -4.93 4.44 12.06
N GLY A 235 -4.83 3.23 11.50
CA GLY A 235 -4.41 3.02 10.11
C GLY A 235 -5.40 3.58 9.10
N ALA A 236 -6.70 3.36 9.33
CA ALA A 236 -7.78 3.87 8.48
C ALA A 236 -7.80 5.40 8.45
N VAL A 237 -7.57 6.08 9.58
CA VAL A 237 -7.42 7.56 9.64
C VAL A 237 -6.30 8.05 8.72
N ILE A 238 -5.15 7.39 8.74
CA ILE A 238 -4.03 7.72 7.84
C ILE A 238 -4.40 7.39 6.39
N GLY A 239 -5.15 6.33 6.15
CA GLY A 239 -5.71 5.98 4.85
C GLY A 239 -6.63 7.08 4.31
N VAL A 240 -7.57 7.60 5.11
CA VAL A 240 -8.45 8.73 4.77
C VAL A 240 -7.63 9.93 4.30
N ALA A 241 -6.60 10.31 5.06
CA ALA A 241 -5.71 11.41 4.68
C ALA A 241 -5.01 11.18 3.33
N LYS A 242 -4.58 9.95 3.03
CA LYS A 242 -3.93 9.60 1.76
C LYS A 242 -4.92 9.61 0.59
N ALA A 243 -6.15 9.16 0.81
CA ALA A 243 -7.21 9.19 -0.18
C ALA A 243 -7.65 10.63 -0.53
N GLY A 244 -7.48 11.56 0.41
CA GLY A 244 -7.76 12.98 0.25
C GLY A 244 -6.99 13.71 -0.84
N ARG A 245 -6.05 13.07 -1.54
CA ARG A 245 -5.47 13.62 -2.77
C ARG A 245 -6.52 13.86 -3.86
N GLN A 246 -7.56 13.03 -3.92
CA GLN A 246 -8.66 13.16 -4.88
C GLN A 246 -9.82 13.99 -4.30
N ASN A 247 -10.12 13.81 -3.01
CA ASN A 247 -11.23 14.48 -2.32
C ASN A 247 -10.75 15.14 -1.01
N PRO A 248 -9.97 16.23 -1.09
CA PRO A 248 -9.30 16.79 0.07
C PRO A 248 -10.26 17.40 1.09
N GLU A 249 -11.31 18.09 0.64
CA GLU A 249 -12.30 18.71 1.52
C GLU A 249 -13.10 17.68 2.30
N GLU A 250 -13.49 16.58 1.64
CA GLU A 250 -14.17 15.47 2.28
C GLU A 250 -13.25 14.81 3.31
N SER A 251 -11.99 14.53 2.94
CA SER A 251 -11.03 13.94 3.88
C SER A 251 -10.74 14.85 5.08
N LEU A 252 -10.64 16.17 4.88
CA LEU A 252 -10.50 17.13 5.97
C LEU A 252 -11.72 17.10 6.89
N ARG A 253 -12.94 17.08 6.33
CA ARG A 253 -14.19 16.97 7.11
C ARG A 253 -14.17 15.70 7.96
N GLU A 254 -13.86 14.56 7.36
CA GLU A 254 -13.81 13.28 8.07
C GLU A 254 -12.77 13.28 9.20
N LEU A 255 -11.53 13.73 8.93
CA LEU A 255 -10.49 13.87 9.95
C LEU A 255 -10.92 14.78 11.10
N THR A 256 -11.61 15.88 10.80
CA THR A 256 -12.12 16.82 11.81
C THR A 256 -13.15 16.16 12.72
N THR A 257 -14.06 15.33 12.18
CA THR A 257 -15.04 14.59 13.02
C THR A 257 -14.39 13.62 14.00
N LEU A 258 -13.16 13.17 13.71
CA LEU A 258 -12.43 12.21 14.53
C LEU A 258 -11.54 12.88 15.60
N LEU A 259 -11.38 14.21 15.58
CA LEU A 259 -10.53 14.93 16.55
C LEU A 259 -10.96 14.75 18.01
N GLY A 260 -12.24 14.49 18.27
CA GLY A 260 -12.76 14.22 19.61
C GLY A 260 -12.46 12.82 20.16
N GLN A 261 -11.86 11.92 19.35
CA GLN A 261 -11.56 10.56 19.75
C GLN A 261 -10.11 10.47 20.28
N SER A 262 -9.98 10.42 21.61
CA SER A 262 -8.70 10.47 22.32
C SER A 262 -7.73 9.36 21.92
N ASP A 263 -8.24 8.16 21.63
CA ASP A 263 -7.49 7.00 21.16
C ASP A 263 -6.94 7.15 19.72
N LEU A 264 -7.56 8.00 18.90
CA LEU A 264 -7.16 8.27 17.52
C LEU A 264 -6.42 9.60 17.33
N GLN A 265 -6.36 10.44 18.36
CA GLN A 265 -5.90 11.83 18.25
C GLN A 265 -4.54 11.95 17.55
N ARG A 266 -3.55 11.13 17.91
CA ARG A 266 -2.23 11.11 17.25
C ARG A 266 -2.30 10.75 15.76
N SER A 267 -3.14 9.78 15.40
CA SER A 267 -3.35 9.40 14.00
C SER A 267 -4.07 10.50 13.22
N VAL A 268 -5.03 11.20 13.84
CA VAL A 268 -5.73 12.33 13.21
C VAL A 268 -4.76 13.48 12.95
N ILE A 269 -3.93 13.85 13.94
CA ILE A 269 -2.88 14.88 13.78
C ILE A 269 -1.93 14.51 12.62
N SER A 270 -1.48 13.25 12.59
CA SER A 270 -0.62 12.75 11.51
C SER A 270 -1.34 12.75 10.15
N GLY A 271 -2.64 12.43 10.14
CA GLY A 271 -3.48 12.47 8.94
C GLY A 271 -3.64 13.89 8.40
N LEU A 272 -3.90 14.87 9.26
CA LEU A 272 -3.96 16.28 8.89
C LEU A 272 -2.64 16.75 8.27
N ALA A 273 -1.51 16.36 8.85
CA ALA A 273 -0.18 16.66 8.30
C ALA A 273 0.01 16.07 6.89
N ILE A 274 -0.35 14.80 6.69
CA ILE A 274 -0.27 14.11 5.40
C ILE A 274 -1.16 14.80 4.36
N LEU A 275 -2.41 15.11 4.73
CA LEU A 275 -3.35 15.77 3.84
C LEU A 275 -2.81 17.14 3.40
N GLY A 276 -2.39 17.97 4.36
CA GLY A 276 -1.84 19.31 4.10
C GLY A 276 -0.58 19.27 3.23
N ALA A 277 0.35 18.35 3.49
CA ALA A 277 1.55 18.17 2.68
C ALA A 277 1.25 17.68 1.26
N SER A 278 0.17 16.92 1.06
CA SER A 278 -0.22 16.38 -0.25
C SER A 278 -1.03 17.35 -1.12
N SER A 279 -1.48 18.48 -0.55
CA SER A 279 -2.44 19.40 -1.17
C SER A 279 -1.90 20.25 -2.33
N GLY A 280 -0.63 20.09 -2.70
CA GLY A 280 0.03 20.82 -3.78
C GLY A 280 0.02 22.34 -3.62
N ASN A 281 0.58 23.06 -4.61
CA ASN A 281 0.58 24.53 -4.61
C ASN A 281 -0.81 25.14 -4.82
N GLY A 282 -1.75 24.38 -5.42
CA GLY A 282 -3.08 24.85 -5.80
C GLY A 282 -4.12 24.92 -4.68
N SER A 283 -3.79 24.50 -3.45
CA SER A 283 -4.76 24.49 -2.33
C SER A 283 -4.24 25.20 -1.08
N GLU A 284 -3.83 26.46 -1.24
CA GLU A 284 -3.41 27.34 -0.13
C GLU A 284 -4.51 27.46 0.93
N LYS A 285 -5.77 27.57 0.51
CA LYS A 285 -6.94 27.59 1.40
C LYS A 285 -6.99 26.37 2.32
N LEU A 286 -6.78 25.17 1.77
CA LEU A 286 -6.83 23.92 2.53
C LEU A 286 -5.65 23.83 3.51
N ARG A 287 -4.44 24.19 3.07
CA ARG A 287 -3.26 24.24 3.95
C ARG A 287 -3.44 25.24 5.09
N SER A 288 -4.05 26.39 4.80
CA SER A 288 -4.42 27.39 5.82
C SER A 288 -5.45 26.85 6.82
N GLN A 289 -6.51 26.18 6.34
CA GLN A 289 -7.51 25.52 7.20
C GLN A 289 -6.88 24.46 8.10
N ILE A 290 -6.04 23.58 7.54
CA ILE A 290 -5.33 22.54 8.30
C ILE A 290 -4.38 23.18 9.33
N SER A 291 -3.64 24.22 8.95
CA SER A 291 -2.73 24.93 9.85
C SER A 291 -3.49 25.55 11.02
N SER A 292 -4.63 26.20 10.75
CA SER A 292 -5.50 26.77 11.78
C SER A 292 -6.04 25.71 12.75
N LEU A 293 -6.44 24.54 12.24
CA LEU A 293 -6.85 23.41 13.07
C LEU A 293 -5.71 22.91 13.95
N LEU A 294 -4.51 22.73 13.39
CA LEU A 294 -3.34 22.27 14.15
C LEU A 294 -2.92 23.30 15.22
N ILE A 295 -2.97 24.60 14.92
CA ILE A 295 -2.71 25.66 15.89
C ILE A 295 -3.75 25.63 17.03
N THR A 296 -5.03 25.47 16.69
CA THR A 296 -6.10 25.33 17.68
C THR A 296 -5.86 24.13 18.60
N LEU A 297 -5.38 23.01 18.04
CA LEU A 297 -5.00 21.85 18.84
C LEU A 297 -3.79 22.16 19.73
N LEU A 298 -2.76 22.85 19.22
CA LEU A 298 -1.56 23.21 19.97
C LEU A 298 -1.86 24.09 21.19
N THR A 299 -2.83 24.99 21.07
CA THR A 299 -3.25 25.90 22.15
C THR A 299 -4.24 25.28 23.14
N GLY A 300 -4.86 24.16 22.79
CA GLY A 300 -5.75 23.40 23.67
C GLY A 300 -5.05 22.57 24.75
N ASP A 301 -5.86 21.93 25.60
CA ASP A 301 -5.37 20.97 26.60
C ASP A 301 -5.03 19.62 25.95
N LEU A 302 -3.87 19.60 25.31
CA LEU A 302 -3.24 18.37 24.82
C LEU A 302 -2.28 17.84 25.88
N GLY A 303 -2.39 16.54 26.19
CA GLY A 303 -1.32 15.83 26.88
C GLY A 303 0.02 16.02 26.16
N PRO A 304 1.16 15.97 26.88
CA PRO A 304 2.48 16.35 26.34
C PRO A 304 2.88 15.57 25.08
N GLN A 305 2.46 14.30 24.96
CA GLN A 305 2.74 13.46 23.79
C GLN A 305 2.06 13.95 22.50
N HIS A 306 0.90 14.59 22.61
CA HIS A 306 0.17 15.13 21.46
C HIS A 306 0.71 16.50 21.03
N GLY A 307 1.21 17.30 21.98
CA GLY A 307 1.85 18.59 21.68
C GLY A 307 3.03 18.46 20.70
N ALA A 308 3.93 17.49 20.95
CA ALA A 308 5.04 17.22 20.04
C ALA A 308 4.57 16.76 18.64
N ALA A 309 3.55 15.91 18.57
CA ALA A 309 2.99 15.45 17.30
C ALA A 309 2.33 16.60 16.51
N VAL A 310 1.65 17.53 17.18
CA VAL A 310 1.08 18.73 16.54
C VAL A 310 2.17 19.65 16.03
N ALA A 311 3.23 19.88 16.82
CA ALA A 311 4.38 20.65 16.39
C ALA A 311 5.00 20.07 15.11
N GLU A 312 5.28 18.77 15.08
CA GLU A 312 5.78 18.06 13.88
C GLU A 312 4.81 18.19 12.70
N ALA A 313 3.51 18.05 12.94
CA ALA A 313 2.49 18.19 11.90
C ALA A 313 2.48 19.58 11.26
N ILE A 314 2.59 20.65 12.05
CA ILE A 314 2.66 22.03 11.54
C ILE A 314 3.87 22.20 10.61
N VAL A 315 5.03 21.67 11.01
CA VAL A 315 6.25 21.71 10.20
C VAL A 315 6.09 20.96 8.88
N VAL A 316 5.44 19.80 8.90
CA VAL A 316 5.20 18.99 7.69
C VAL A 316 4.26 19.70 6.71
N VAL A 317 3.22 20.39 7.20
CA VAL A 317 2.33 21.19 6.34
C VAL A 317 3.10 22.36 5.71
N GLY A 318 4.07 22.94 6.43
CA GLY A 318 5.09 23.83 5.86
C GLY A 318 4.54 25.11 5.24
N HIS A 319 3.50 25.70 5.85
CA HIS A 319 2.81 26.88 5.34
C HIS A 319 3.34 28.16 6.02
N ASP A 320 3.63 29.20 5.24
CA ASP A 320 4.19 30.47 5.77
C ASP A 320 3.29 31.10 6.83
N SER A 321 1.96 30.97 6.68
CA SER A 321 1.01 31.44 7.69
C SER A 321 1.11 30.70 9.02
N ALA A 322 1.54 29.42 9.01
CA ALA A 322 1.75 28.68 10.25
C ALA A 322 3.00 29.18 10.98
N THR A 323 4.06 29.51 10.25
CA THR A 323 5.26 30.16 10.80
C THR A 323 4.91 31.50 11.45
N ALA A 324 4.14 32.34 10.75
CA ALA A 324 3.72 33.64 11.26
C ALA A 324 2.83 33.50 12.51
N ALA A 325 1.86 32.59 12.49
CA ALA A 325 0.98 32.36 13.63
C ALA A 325 1.72 31.79 14.85
N LEU A 326 2.69 30.89 14.66
CA LEU A 326 3.55 30.42 15.75
C LEU A 326 4.39 31.57 16.33
N ALA A 327 4.92 32.46 15.49
CA ALA A 327 5.64 33.67 15.92
C ALA A 327 4.77 34.62 16.74
N GLU A 328 3.52 34.82 16.33
CA GLU A 328 2.56 35.63 17.08
C GLU A 328 2.24 34.98 18.44
N LEU A 329 1.88 33.69 18.45
CA LEU A 329 1.55 32.95 19.68
C LEU A 329 2.71 32.85 20.68
N ALA A 330 3.96 32.78 20.19
CA ALA A 330 5.14 32.75 21.04
C ALA A 330 5.33 34.04 21.84
N ASN A 331 4.89 35.17 21.26
CA ASN A 331 5.05 36.50 21.85
C ASN A 331 3.80 36.99 22.58
N ASP A 332 2.69 36.26 22.53
CA ASP A 332 1.45 36.62 23.19
C ASP A 332 1.54 36.37 24.72
N PRO A 333 1.49 37.42 25.57
CA PRO A 333 1.58 37.28 27.02
C PRO A 333 0.36 36.57 27.63
N LEU A 334 -0.77 36.51 26.91
CA LEU A 334 -2.01 35.88 27.37
C LEU A 334 -1.99 34.35 27.23
N ILE A 335 -1.06 33.80 26.44
CA ILE A 335 -0.91 32.36 26.26
C ILE A 335 -0.29 31.74 27.52
N PRO A 336 -0.92 30.70 28.12
CA PRO A 336 -0.39 30.02 29.29
C PRO A 336 1.04 29.49 29.06
N THR A 337 1.90 29.56 30.07
CA THR A 337 3.31 29.12 29.98
C THR A 337 3.49 27.74 29.34
N PRO A 338 2.73 26.69 29.73
CA PRO A 338 2.88 25.37 29.11
C PRO A 338 2.56 25.35 27.61
N VAL A 339 1.62 26.20 27.16
CA VAL A 339 1.29 26.35 25.74
C VAL A 339 2.43 27.08 25.02
N ARG A 340 2.95 28.15 25.62
CA ARG A 340 4.06 28.94 25.07
C ARG A 340 5.32 28.10 24.87
N GLU A 341 5.65 27.22 25.83
CA GLU A 341 6.77 26.28 25.71
C GLU A 341 6.61 25.35 24.51
N ARG A 342 5.41 24.78 24.30
CA ARG A 342 5.12 23.92 23.12
C ARG A 342 5.21 24.69 21.80
N VAL A 343 4.77 25.94 21.79
CA VAL A 343 4.89 26.83 20.62
C VAL A 343 6.37 27.08 20.28
N HIS A 344 7.20 27.37 21.29
CA HIS A 344 8.64 27.54 21.09
C HIS A 344 9.33 26.27 20.59
N ASP A 345 8.96 25.10 21.11
CA ASP A 345 9.48 23.83 20.61
C ASP A 345 9.10 23.59 19.14
N ALA A 346 7.86 23.91 18.76
CA ALA A 346 7.41 23.84 17.37
C ALA A 346 8.21 24.77 16.45
N GLN A 347 8.44 26.01 16.88
CA GLN A 347 9.29 26.98 16.15
C GLN A 347 10.71 26.44 15.98
N ARG A 348 11.32 25.90 17.04
CA ARG A 348 12.68 25.35 16.97
C ARG A 348 12.78 24.19 15.99
N ILE A 349 11.80 23.26 16.01
CA ILE A 349 11.75 22.14 15.05
C ILE A 349 11.60 22.65 13.62
N LEU A 350 10.78 23.69 13.41
CA LEU A 350 10.58 24.32 12.12
C LEU A 350 11.88 24.95 11.58
N GLU A 351 12.58 25.73 12.40
CA GLU A 351 13.86 26.36 12.06
C GLU A 351 14.94 25.33 11.67
N ILE A 352 15.06 24.26 12.44
CA ILE A 352 15.97 23.14 12.14
C ILE A 352 15.58 22.48 10.81
N SER A 353 14.29 22.33 10.55
CA SER A 353 13.79 21.69 9.32
C SER A 353 14.00 22.57 8.09
N LEU A 354 13.83 23.89 8.23
CA LEU A 354 14.04 24.87 7.16
C LEU A 354 15.53 25.05 6.85
N SER A 355 16.41 25.05 7.86
CA SER A 355 17.86 25.16 7.65
C SER A 355 18.46 23.96 6.92
N ARG A 356 17.88 22.76 7.07
CA ARG A 356 18.29 21.55 6.31
C ARG A 356 17.84 21.53 4.85
N LYS A 357 16.91 22.41 4.45
CA LYS A 357 16.40 22.49 3.07
C LYS A 357 17.18 23.50 2.20
N LYS A 358 17.95 24.38 2.83
CA LYS A 358 18.90 25.28 2.16
C LYS A 358 20.23 24.57 1.98
#